data_AF-A0A2J6RZ63-F1
#
_entry.id   AF-A0A2J6RZ63-F1
#
_cell.length_a   1.000
_cell.length_b   1.000
_cell.length_c   1.000
_cell.angle_alpha   90.00
_cell.angle_beta   90.00
_cell.angle_gamma   90.00
#
_symmetry.space_group_name_H-M   'P 1'
#
loop_
_entity.id
_entity.type
_entity.pdbx_description
1 polymer ?
#
loop_
_entity_poly.entity_id
_entity_poly.type
_entity_poly.pdbx_seq_one_letter_code
_entity_poly.pdbx_strand_id
1 'polypeptide(L)'
;IRPPRAVQATYLRPLRRTPTHGLPVCDLQLRSYSVRNLEFFSDFCLRAAYYLGLPASGPVPLPRITERWTVPKGSFIHKKSQENFERKTLRRLIQIKDGERETVEVWLAFVKKYAYYGIGMKANVWAFEKLGVGKTMDEQMEQMRSQVEPTLDLFALKKGSAVEDKVLELINREDFKAASGGNGPMIRTPTYQLPKN
;
A
#
# COMPACT_ATOMS: atom_id res chain seq x y z
N ILE A 1 3.55 -12.03 -40.74
CA ILE A 1 4.22 -12.43 -39.48
C ILE A 1 3.46 -11.81 -38.31
N ARG A 2 3.18 -12.57 -37.25
CA ARG A 2 2.40 -12.10 -36.09
C ARG A 2 3.36 -11.50 -35.03
N PRO A 3 3.08 -10.32 -34.43
CA PRO A 3 3.92 -9.77 -33.37
C PRO A 3 3.86 -10.63 -32.09
N PRO A 4 4.82 -10.51 -31.15
CA PRO A 4 4.79 -11.25 -29.88
C PRO A 4 3.51 -11.01 -29.08
N ARG A 5 3.06 -12.03 -28.32
CA ARG A 5 1.82 -11.96 -27.53
C ARG A 5 1.81 -10.81 -26.51
N ALA A 6 2.97 -10.47 -25.94
CA ALA A 6 3.11 -9.35 -25.02
C ALA A 6 2.75 -8.01 -25.68
N VAL A 7 3.25 -7.78 -26.90
CA VAL A 7 2.95 -6.56 -27.69
C VAL A 7 1.46 -6.49 -28.02
N GLN A 8 0.86 -7.63 -28.43
CA GLN A 8 -0.58 -7.69 -28.70
C GLN A 8 -1.42 -7.37 -27.47
N ALA A 9 -1.05 -7.92 -26.31
CA ALA A 9 -1.78 -7.72 -25.07
C ALA A 9 -1.87 -6.24 -24.68
N THR A 10 -0.84 -5.43 -24.98
CA THR A 10 -0.83 -3.98 -24.72
C THR A 10 -1.95 -3.24 -25.46
N TYR A 11 -2.24 -3.61 -26.70
CA TYR A 11 -3.30 -2.98 -27.50
C TYR A 11 -4.70 -3.49 -27.16
N LEU A 12 -4.80 -4.61 -26.45
CA LEU A 12 -6.06 -5.20 -26.01
C LEU A 12 -6.43 -4.71 -24.61
N ARG A 13 -7.69 -4.93 -24.23
CA ARG A 13 -8.15 -4.77 -22.85
C ARG A 13 -7.39 -5.73 -21.92
N PRO A 14 -7.20 -5.38 -20.64
CA PRO A 14 -6.44 -6.19 -19.72
C PRO A 14 -7.12 -7.54 -19.53
N LEU A 15 -6.36 -8.60 -19.80
CA LEU A 15 -6.82 -9.97 -19.58
C LEU A 15 -7.06 -10.20 -18.08
N ARG A 16 -8.01 -11.06 -17.75
CA ARG A 16 -8.38 -11.37 -16.36
C ARG A 16 -8.39 -12.87 -16.14
N ARG A 17 -7.99 -13.31 -14.96
CA ARG A 17 -8.12 -14.70 -14.51
C ARG A 17 -9.46 -14.90 -13.82
N THR A 18 -9.99 -16.10 -13.92
CA THR A 18 -11.22 -16.51 -13.23
C THR A 18 -10.88 -16.97 -11.81
N PRO A 19 -11.58 -16.47 -10.77
CA PRO A 19 -11.42 -16.98 -9.42
C PRO A 19 -12.04 -18.38 -9.28
N THR A 20 -11.51 -19.19 -8.37
CA THR A 20 -11.99 -20.56 -8.10
C THR A 20 -13.00 -20.57 -6.96
N HIS A 21 -12.66 -19.95 -5.82
CA HIS A 21 -13.46 -19.91 -4.60
C HIS A 21 -14.14 -18.54 -4.41
N GLY A 22 -13.54 -17.47 -4.97
CA GLY A 22 -14.09 -16.13 -4.93
C GLY A 22 -13.87 -15.37 -3.62
N LEU A 23 -12.94 -15.83 -2.77
CA LEU A 23 -12.63 -15.22 -1.47
C LEU A 23 -11.78 -13.96 -1.68
N PRO A 24 -12.17 -12.79 -1.16
CA PRO A 24 -11.38 -11.57 -1.31
C PRO A 24 -10.14 -11.62 -0.40
N VAL A 25 -8.97 -11.41 -0.99
CA VAL A 25 -7.67 -11.43 -0.28
C VAL A 25 -7.06 -10.04 -0.21
N CYS A 26 -7.28 -9.20 -1.22
CA CYS A 26 -6.81 -7.82 -1.17
C CYS A 26 -7.78 -6.86 -1.86
N ASP A 27 -8.05 -5.74 -1.18
CA ASP A 27 -8.77 -4.61 -1.73
C ASP A 27 -7.82 -3.42 -1.88
N LEU A 28 -7.51 -3.08 -3.12
CA LEU A 28 -6.73 -1.90 -3.48
C LEU A 28 -7.66 -0.76 -3.88
N GLN A 29 -7.76 0.24 -3.01
CA GLN A 29 -8.48 1.47 -3.28
C GLN A 29 -7.55 2.56 -3.81
N LEU A 30 -7.79 2.99 -5.04
CA LEU A 30 -7.10 4.09 -5.69
C LEU A 30 -7.92 5.38 -5.54
N ARG A 31 -7.24 6.49 -5.26
CA ARG A 31 -7.86 7.82 -5.13
C ARG A 31 -7.07 8.86 -5.91
N SER A 32 -7.76 9.70 -6.66
CA SER A 32 -7.13 10.82 -7.39
C SER A 32 -8.13 11.96 -7.59
N TYR A 33 -7.63 13.15 -7.89
CA TYR A 33 -8.44 14.27 -8.35
C TYR A 33 -8.65 14.27 -9.87
N SER A 34 -7.90 13.45 -10.62
CA SER A 34 -7.99 13.33 -12.10
C SER A 34 -8.49 11.94 -12.52
N VAL A 35 -9.40 11.91 -13.49
CA VAL A 35 -9.95 10.65 -14.05
C VAL A 35 -8.89 9.91 -14.88
N ARG A 36 -8.20 10.63 -15.77
CA ARG A 36 -7.30 10.05 -16.78
C ARG A 36 -6.18 9.21 -16.14
N ASN A 37 -5.52 9.79 -15.13
CA ASN A 37 -4.42 9.12 -14.43
C ASN A 37 -4.94 7.89 -13.67
N LEU A 38 -6.08 8.04 -13.01
CA LEU A 38 -6.71 6.99 -12.22
C LEU A 38 -7.11 5.78 -13.08
N GLU A 39 -7.68 6.01 -14.26
CA GLU A 39 -8.08 4.95 -15.19
C GLU A 39 -6.89 4.27 -15.84
N PHE A 40 -5.89 5.05 -16.28
CA PHE A 40 -4.64 4.53 -16.82
C PHE A 40 -3.92 3.61 -15.82
N PHE A 41 -3.78 4.08 -14.58
CA PHE A 41 -3.08 3.30 -13.55
C PHE A 41 -3.89 2.09 -13.10
N SER A 42 -5.22 2.19 -13.09
CA SER A 42 -6.09 1.03 -12.83
C SER A 42 -5.88 -0.06 -13.88
N ASP A 43 -5.79 0.30 -15.16
CA ASP A 43 -5.49 -0.65 -16.25
C ASP A 43 -4.12 -1.31 -16.07
N PHE A 44 -3.11 -0.52 -15.74
CA PHE A 44 -1.76 -1.01 -15.43
C PHE A 44 -1.76 -2.04 -14.27
N CYS A 45 -2.45 -1.74 -13.18
CA CYS A 45 -2.56 -2.64 -12.02
C CYS A 45 -3.19 -3.99 -12.40
N LEU A 46 -4.22 -3.99 -13.26
CA LEU A 46 -4.89 -5.21 -13.72
C LEU A 46 -3.99 -6.06 -14.60
N ARG A 47 -3.20 -5.44 -15.48
CA ARG A 47 -2.21 -6.14 -16.32
C ARG A 47 -1.16 -6.83 -15.45
N ALA A 48 -0.63 -6.12 -14.44
CA ALA A 48 0.33 -6.68 -13.49
C ALA A 48 -0.24 -7.90 -12.74
N ALA A 49 -1.49 -7.80 -12.26
CA ALA A 49 -2.18 -8.88 -11.58
C ALA A 49 -2.34 -10.12 -12.49
N TYR A 50 -2.67 -9.93 -13.78
CA TYR A 50 -2.83 -11.04 -14.72
C TYR A 50 -1.55 -11.86 -14.93
N TYR A 51 -0.39 -11.21 -15.00
CA TYR A 51 0.90 -11.88 -15.16
C TYR A 51 1.33 -12.63 -13.89
N LEU A 52 0.96 -12.11 -12.71
CA LEU A 52 1.17 -12.78 -11.42
C LEU A 52 0.14 -13.88 -11.14
N GLY A 53 -0.80 -14.14 -12.07
CA GLY A 53 -1.82 -15.17 -11.91
C GLY A 53 -2.97 -14.80 -10.97
N LEU A 54 -3.02 -13.56 -10.48
CA LEU A 54 -4.03 -13.10 -9.53
C LEU A 54 -5.35 -12.78 -10.26
N PRO A 55 -6.51 -13.38 -9.87
CA PRO A 55 -7.80 -13.04 -10.43
C PRO A 55 -8.30 -11.72 -9.84
N ALA A 56 -8.03 -10.64 -10.57
CA ALA A 56 -8.47 -9.29 -10.23
C ALA A 56 -9.86 -8.98 -10.81
N SER A 57 -10.73 -8.45 -9.94
CA SER A 57 -12.00 -7.82 -10.28
C SER A 57 -11.82 -6.30 -10.31
N GLY A 58 -12.46 -5.64 -11.26
CA GLY A 58 -12.45 -4.17 -11.35
C GLY A 58 -11.58 -3.62 -12.48
N PRO A 59 -11.62 -2.29 -12.69
CA PRO A 59 -11.74 -1.28 -11.64
C PRO A 59 -13.19 -0.84 -11.39
N VAL A 60 -13.66 -1.06 -10.17
CA VAL A 60 -15.03 -0.68 -9.75
C VAL A 60 -15.05 0.81 -9.40
N PRO A 61 -15.91 1.64 -10.02
CA PRO A 61 -16.05 3.05 -9.66
C PRO A 61 -16.79 3.17 -8.33
N LEU A 62 -16.07 3.60 -7.30
CA LEU A 62 -16.69 3.95 -6.02
C LEU A 62 -17.26 5.38 -6.10
N PRO A 63 -18.28 5.70 -5.27
CA PRO A 63 -18.83 7.05 -5.21
C PRO A 63 -17.75 8.10 -4.99
N ARG A 64 -17.77 9.20 -5.74
CA ARG A 64 -16.83 10.32 -5.56
C ARG A 64 -17.14 11.10 -4.29
N ILE A 65 -16.10 11.56 -3.59
CA ILE A 65 -16.26 12.50 -2.46
C ILE A 65 -16.19 13.90 -3.04
N THR A 66 -17.15 14.77 -2.72
CA THR A 66 -17.14 16.18 -3.16
C THR A 66 -17.13 17.09 -1.94
N GLU A 67 -15.99 17.72 -1.71
CA GLU A 67 -15.81 18.72 -0.64
C GLU A 67 -16.04 20.10 -1.25
N ARG A 68 -16.81 20.96 -0.58
CA ARG A 68 -17.13 22.31 -1.07
C ARG A 68 -16.82 23.33 0.00
N TRP A 69 -16.25 24.46 -0.39
CA TRP A 69 -16.02 25.59 0.49
C TRP A 69 -16.27 26.90 -0.24
N THR A 70 -16.73 27.90 0.51
CA THR A 70 -17.12 29.21 -0.03
C THR A 70 -16.21 30.28 0.55
N VAL A 71 -15.51 31.01 -0.32
CA VAL A 71 -14.54 32.04 0.10
C VAL A 71 -14.99 33.41 -0.40
N PRO A 72 -14.87 34.49 0.39
CA PRO A 72 -15.02 35.85 -0.12
C PRO A 72 -14.02 36.11 -1.26
N LYS A 73 -14.46 36.79 -2.33
CA LYS A 73 -13.58 37.13 -3.47
C LYS A 73 -12.55 38.20 -3.12
N GLY A 74 -12.94 39.16 -2.26
CA GLY A 74 -12.06 40.22 -1.78
C GLY A 74 -11.38 39.84 -0.47
N SER A 75 -10.20 40.41 -0.22
CA SER A 75 -9.45 40.21 1.02
C SER A 75 -10.12 40.87 2.24
N PHE A 76 -10.89 41.95 2.04
CA PHE A 76 -11.51 42.72 3.12
C PHE A 76 -12.89 43.30 2.73
N ILE A 77 -13.80 43.42 3.71
CA ILE A 77 -15.18 44.01 3.67
C ILE A 77 -16.19 43.37 2.68
N HIS A 78 -15.78 42.91 1.49
CA HIS A 78 -16.65 42.47 0.39
C HIS A 78 -17.25 41.06 0.58
N LYS A 79 -17.99 40.83 1.68
CA LYS A 79 -18.61 39.52 2.01
C LYS A 79 -19.78 39.12 1.11
N LYS A 80 -20.47 40.08 0.48
CA LYS A 80 -21.59 39.81 -0.46
C LYS A 80 -21.12 39.12 -1.76
N SER A 81 -19.86 39.33 -2.15
CA SER A 81 -19.22 38.66 -3.29
C SER A 81 -18.43 37.44 -2.80
N GLN A 82 -19.00 36.24 -2.99
CA GLN A 82 -18.35 34.97 -2.62
C GLN A 82 -18.14 34.09 -3.86
N GLU A 83 -17.23 33.13 -3.74
CA GLU A 83 -16.92 32.13 -4.74
C GLU A 83 -16.98 30.73 -4.12
N ASN A 84 -17.57 29.78 -4.86
CA ASN A 84 -17.68 28.39 -4.46
C ASN A 84 -16.55 27.60 -5.11
N PHE A 85 -15.76 26.92 -4.29
CA PHE A 85 -14.75 25.98 -4.74
C PHE A 85 -15.17 24.56 -4.39
N GLU A 86 -14.73 23.60 -5.19
CA GLU A 86 -14.93 22.19 -4.90
C GLU A 86 -13.66 21.36 -5.14
N ARG A 87 -13.51 20.32 -4.33
CA ARG A 87 -12.51 19.26 -4.52
C ARG A 87 -13.23 17.93 -4.67
N LYS A 88 -13.09 17.31 -5.84
CA LYS A 88 -13.70 16.02 -6.18
C LYS A 88 -12.65 14.92 -6.08
N THR A 89 -12.75 14.07 -5.07
CA THR A 89 -11.92 12.87 -4.93
C THR A 89 -12.58 11.70 -5.62
N LEU A 90 -12.02 11.29 -6.75
CA LEU A 90 -12.45 10.13 -7.52
C LEU A 90 -11.81 8.88 -6.95
N ARG A 91 -12.58 7.78 -6.93
CA ARG A 91 -12.16 6.54 -6.29
C ARG A 91 -12.41 5.34 -7.21
N ARG A 92 -11.46 4.41 -7.23
CA ARG A 92 -11.60 3.10 -7.88
C ARG A 92 -11.21 2.02 -6.89
N LEU A 93 -11.86 0.87 -6.99
CA LEU A 93 -11.53 -0.32 -6.22
C LEU A 93 -11.10 -1.43 -7.18
N ILE A 94 -9.96 -2.03 -6.89
CA ILE A 94 -9.50 -3.28 -7.51
C ILE A 94 -9.49 -4.31 -6.41
N GLN A 95 -10.23 -5.40 -6.61
CA GLN A 95 -10.32 -6.48 -5.64
C GLN A 95 -9.66 -7.72 -6.21
N ILE A 96 -8.70 -8.27 -5.48
CA ILE A 96 -8.07 -9.54 -5.80
C ILE A 96 -8.75 -10.63 -4.98
N LYS A 97 -9.11 -11.71 -5.69
CA LYS A 97 -9.69 -12.91 -5.09
C LYS A 97 -8.67 -14.04 -5.13
N ASP A 98 -8.78 -15.02 -4.23
CA ASP A 98 -8.04 -16.28 -4.26
C ASP A 98 -6.53 -16.16 -4.56
N GLY A 99 -5.87 -15.12 -4.02
CA GLY A 99 -4.45 -14.88 -4.19
C GLY A 99 -3.63 -15.43 -3.03
N GLU A 100 -2.44 -15.94 -3.31
CA GLU A 100 -1.46 -16.24 -2.27
C GLU A 100 -0.91 -14.93 -1.68
N ARG A 101 -0.67 -14.92 -0.35
CA ARG A 101 -0.22 -13.73 0.38
C ARG A 101 1.06 -13.13 -0.21
N GLU A 102 2.07 -13.95 -0.45
CA GLU A 102 3.37 -13.51 -0.97
C GLU A 102 3.24 -12.90 -2.37
N THR A 103 2.45 -13.54 -3.24
CA THR A 103 2.19 -13.05 -4.59
C THR A 103 1.45 -11.70 -4.58
N VAL A 104 0.50 -11.52 -3.66
CA VAL A 104 -0.20 -10.24 -3.46
C VAL A 104 0.76 -9.15 -2.96
N GLU A 105 1.68 -9.47 -2.05
CA GLU A 105 2.70 -8.54 -1.56
C GLU A 105 3.66 -8.12 -2.68
N VAL A 106 4.11 -9.06 -3.52
CA VAL A 106 4.93 -8.78 -4.71
C VAL A 106 4.17 -7.87 -5.68
N TRP A 107 2.88 -8.12 -5.90
CA TRP A 107 2.05 -7.25 -6.74
C TRP A 107 1.96 -5.84 -6.18
N LEU A 108 1.68 -5.68 -4.88
CA LEU A 108 1.61 -4.38 -4.22
C LEU A 108 2.97 -3.65 -4.25
N ALA A 109 4.07 -4.36 -4.06
CA ALA A 109 5.43 -3.82 -4.16
C ALA A 109 5.73 -3.32 -5.58
N PHE A 110 5.34 -4.08 -6.61
CA PHE A 110 5.47 -3.68 -8.01
C PHE A 110 4.64 -2.44 -8.33
N VAL A 111 3.37 -2.40 -7.89
CA VAL A 111 2.47 -1.26 -8.06
C VAL A 111 3.02 -0.02 -7.35
N LYS A 112 3.59 -0.16 -6.15
CA LYS A 112 4.23 0.93 -5.41
C LYS A 112 5.48 1.46 -6.12
N LYS A 113 6.33 0.57 -6.63
CA LYS A 113 7.56 0.94 -7.36
C LYS A 113 7.26 1.75 -8.62
N TYR A 114 6.20 1.41 -9.34
CA TYR A 114 5.78 2.08 -10.57
C TYR A 114 4.52 2.94 -10.38
N ALA A 115 4.37 3.56 -9.21
CA ALA A 115 3.22 4.39 -8.88
C ALA A 115 3.12 5.61 -9.82
N TYR A 116 1.94 5.80 -10.42
CA TYR A 116 1.69 6.98 -11.25
C TYR A 116 1.41 8.20 -10.37
N TYR A 117 1.89 9.37 -10.79
CA TYR A 117 1.76 10.60 -10.01
C TYR A 117 0.29 11.01 -9.81
N GLY A 118 0.02 11.68 -8.68
CA GLY A 118 -1.31 12.18 -8.35
C GLY A 118 -2.33 11.10 -8.00
N ILE A 119 -1.87 9.88 -7.67
CA ILE A 119 -2.71 8.77 -7.21
C ILE A 119 -2.29 8.36 -5.80
N GLY A 120 -3.25 8.41 -4.87
CA GLY A 120 -3.12 7.82 -3.55
C GLY A 120 -3.66 6.39 -3.56
N MET A 121 -2.98 5.49 -2.85
CA MET A 121 -3.33 4.07 -2.77
C MET A 121 -3.58 3.67 -1.32
N LYS A 122 -4.62 2.89 -1.08
CA LYS A 122 -4.88 2.22 0.19
C LYS A 122 -5.13 0.75 -0.10
N ALA A 123 -4.30 -0.14 0.43
CA ALA A 123 -4.51 -1.58 0.33
C ALA A 123 -5.00 -2.11 1.68
N ASN A 124 -6.07 -2.90 1.65
CA ASN A 124 -6.44 -3.79 2.75
C ASN A 124 -6.04 -5.20 2.32
N VAL A 125 -5.26 -5.91 3.12
CA VAL A 125 -4.84 -7.29 2.85
C VAL A 125 -5.41 -8.19 3.94
N TRP A 126 -6.04 -9.29 3.53
CA TRP A 126 -6.55 -10.34 4.41
C TRP A 126 -5.64 -11.56 4.31
N ALA A 127 -5.27 -12.13 5.45
CA ALA A 127 -4.50 -13.35 5.54
C ALA A 127 -5.19 -14.32 6.50
N PHE A 128 -5.12 -15.60 6.18
CA PHE A 128 -5.57 -16.66 7.07
C PHE A 128 -4.37 -17.17 7.86
N GLU A 129 -4.50 -17.20 9.18
CA GLU A 129 -3.48 -17.76 10.07
C GLU A 129 -4.08 -18.82 10.99
N LYS A 130 -3.19 -19.68 11.49
CA LYS A 130 -3.55 -20.72 12.46
C LYS A 130 -3.67 -20.10 13.87
N LEU A 131 -4.32 -20.82 14.76
CA LEU A 131 -4.34 -20.47 16.19
C LEU A 131 -2.93 -20.58 16.78
N GLY A 132 -2.58 -19.69 17.71
CA GLY A 132 -1.25 -19.66 18.33
C GLY A 132 -0.22 -18.76 17.63
N VAL A 133 -0.70 -17.65 17.05
CA VAL A 133 0.05 -16.66 16.26
C VAL A 133 1.41 -16.25 16.87
N GLY A 134 1.52 -16.16 18.20
CA GLY A 134 2.78 -15.77 18.86
C GLY A 134 3.95 -16.70 18.55
N LYS A 135 3.73 -18.02 18.60
CA LYS A 135 4.80 -19.00 18.32
C LYS A 135 5.20 -19.00 16.85
N THR A 136 4.21 -18.90 15.95
CA THR A 136 4.47 -18.85 14.51
C THR A 136 5.21 -17.58 14.12
N MET A 137 4.95 -16.45 14.78
CA MET A 137 5.68 -15.20 14.56
C MET A 137 7.14 -15.29 15.02
N ASP A 138 7.40 -15.90 16.18
CA ASP A 138 8.77 -16.07 16.68
C ASP A 138 9.60 -16.97 15.74
N GLU A 139 9.03 -18.10 15.30
CA GLU A 139 9.66 -19.02 14.34
C GLU A 139 9.92 -18.34 12.98
N GLN A 140 8.96 -17.57 12.47
CA GLN A 140 9.12 -16.81 11.22
C GLN A 140 10.19 -15.73 11.35
N MET A 141 10.28 -15.05 12.49
CA MET A 141 11.29 -14.03 12.72
C MET A 141 12.69 -14.65 12.64
N GLU A 142 12.93 -15.80 13.28
CA GLU A 142 14.22 -16.50 13.24
C GLU A 142 14.61 -16.89 11.82
N GLN A 143 13.66 -17.35 11.00
CA GLN A 143 13.90 -17.68 9.59
C GLN A 143 14.26 -16.42 8.77
N MET A 144 13.56 -15.31 9.02
CA MET A 144 13.74 -14.06 8.28
C MET A 144 14.99 -13.29 8.69
N ARG A 145 15.58 -13.54 9.88
CA ARG A 145 16.80 -12.85 10.35
C ARG A 145 17.92 -12.85 9.31
N SER A 146 18.16 -14.01 8.68
CA SER A 146 19.20 -14.17 7.65
C SER A 146 19.06 -13.21 6.46
N GLN A 147 17.83 -12.83 6.10
CA GLN A 147 17.53 -11.91 5.00
C GLN A 147 17.44 -10.45 5.45
N VAL A 148 17.03 -10.24 6.70
CA VAL A 148 16.83 -8.91 7.29
C VAL A 148 18.16 -8.27 7.69
N GLU A 149 19.09 -9.02 8.28
CA GLU A 149 20.42 -8.54 8.70
C GLU A 149 21.19 -7.77 7.62
N PRO A 150 21.36 -8.29 6.38
CA PRO A 150 22.05 -7.53 5.32
C PRO A 150 21.26 -6.28 4.88
N THR A 151 19.93 -6.30 5.00
CA THR A 151 19.09 -5.14 4.70
C THR A 151 19.22 -4.07 5.78
N LEU A 152 19.37 -4.46 7.04
CA LEU A 152 19.60 -3.56 8.17
C LEU A 152 20.99 -2.93 8.12
N ASP A 153 22.02 -3.66 7.69
CA ASP A 153 23.36 -3.11 7.50
C ASP A 153 23.37 -1.96 6.46
N LEU A 154 22.50 -2.02 5.44
CA LEU A 154 22.33 -0.94 4.46
C LEU A 154 21.68 0.33 5.04
N PHE A 155 20.95 0.24 6.15
CA PHE A 155 20.36 1.40 6.84
C PHE A 155 21.39 2.27 7.58
N ALA A 156 22.68 1.90 7.51
CA ALA A 156 23.85 2.74 7.78
C ALA A 156 23.68 3.75 8.92
N LEU A 157 23.37 3.27 10.12
CA LEU A 157 23.90 3.91 11.32
C LEU A 157 25.39 3.55 11.37
N LYS A 158 26.28 4.54 11.49
CA LYS A 158 27.71 4.27 11.68
C LYS A 158 27.85 3.47 12.98
N LYS A 159 28.24 2.19 12.87
CA LYS A 159 28.49 1.30 14.01
C LYS A 159 29.35 2.03 15.05
N GLY A 160 28.80 2.24 16.25
CA GLY A 160 29.48 2.90 17.36
C GLY A 160 29.35 4.43 17.41
N SER A 161 28.36 5.03 16.74
CA SER A 161 28.05 6.45 16.86
C SER A 161 27.03 6.73 17.97
N ALA A 162 27.19 7.83 18.72
CA ALA A 162 26.22 8.27 19.72
C ALA A 162 24.80 8.53 19.16
N VAL A 163 24.66 8.60 17.84
CA VAL A 163 23.39 8.71 17.12
C VAL A 163 22.67 7.36 17.07
N GLU A 164 23.40 6.24 16.97
CA GLU A 164 22.84 4.88 16.99
C GLU A 164 22.16 4.59 18.33
N ASP A 165 22.83 4.86 19.45
CA ASP A 165 22.26 4.70 20.79
C ASP A 165 21.01 5.58 21.00
N LYS A 166 21.03 6.81 20.50
CA LYS A 166 19.87 7.73 20.57
C LYS A 166 18.73 7.28 19.67
N VAL A 167 19.01 6.75 18.48
CA VAL A 167 17.98 6.23 17.58
C VAL A 167 17.37 4.96 18.17
N LEU A 168 18.17 4.08 18.77
CA LEU A 168 17.69 2.92 19.52
C LEU A 168 16.81 3.31 20.69
N GLU A 169 17.21 4.35 21.46
CA GLU A 169 16.41 4.91 22.54
C GLU A 169 15.08 5.46 22.00
N LEU A 170 15.12 6.27 20.94
CA LEU A 170 13.93 6.86 20.30
C LEU A 170 12.98 5.80 19.73
N ILE A 171 13.51 4.76 19.07
CA ILE A 171 12.74 3.62 18.56
C ILE A 171 12.09 2.87 19.72
N ASN A 172 12.80 2.72 20.84
CA ASN A 172 12.30 2.00 22.00
C ASN A 172 11.32 2.81 22.85
N ARG A 173 11.23 4.14 22.69
CA ARG A 173 10.24 4.99 23.36
C ARG A 173 8.81 4.60 22.97
N GLU A 174 7.95 4.56 23.98
CA GLU A 174 6.55 4.19 23.86
C GLU A 174 5.78 5.12 22.91
N ASP A 175 6.10 6.42 22.91
CA ASP A 175 5.44 7.42 22.05
C ASP A 175 5.70 7.20 20.55
N PHE A 176 6.94 6.86 20.20
CA PHE A 176 7.33 6.57 18.81
C PHE A 176 6.71 5.26 18.31
N LYS A 177 6.62 4.26 19.20
CA LYS A 177 5.91 2.99 18.94
C LYS A 177 4.40 3.19 18.83
N ALA A 178 3.81 4.09 19.59
CA ALA A 178 2.40 4.43 19.49
C ALA A 178 2.07 5.17 18.18
N ALA A 179 2.92 6.12 17.77
CA ALA A 179 2.76 6.88 16.53
C ALA A 179 2.92 6.02 15.26
N SER A 180 3.75 4.98 15.31
CA SER A 180 3.93 4.01 14.22
C SER A 180 2.87 2.89 14.22
N GLY A 181 1.94 2.88 15.18
CA GLY A 181 0.86 1.90 15.28
C GLY A 181 1.24 0.56 15.92
N GLY A 182 2.40 0.50 16.59
CA GLY A 182 2.95 -0.72 17.21
C GLY A 182 2.42 -1.07 18.60
N ASN A 183 1.65 -0.17 19.25
CA ASN A 183 1.00 -0.45 20.54
C ASN A 183 -0.43 -0.96 20.33
N GLY A 184 -0.56 -2.27 20.13
CA GLY A 184 -1.83 -2.99 20.31
C GLY A 184 -2.01 -3.43 21.77
N PRO A 185 -3.24 -3.48 22.30
CA PRO A 185 -3.48 -3.98 23.65
C PRO A 185 -2.97 -5.42 23.79
N MET A 186 -2.27 -5.71 24.90
CA MET A 186 -1.69 -7.02 25.26
C MET A 186 -0.55 -7.57 24.38
N ILE A 187 0.13 -6.72 23.59
CA ILE A 187 1.38 -7.10 22.90
C ILE A 187 2.57 -6.68 23.77
N ARG A 188 3.41 -7.63 24.23
CA ARG A 188 4.75 -7.29 24.74
C ARG A 188 5.66 -7.04 23.53
N THR A 189 5.82 -5.78 23.14
CA THR A 189 6.74 -5.42 22.06
C THR A 189 8.17 -5.66 22.52
N PRO A 190 8.97 -6.52 21.86
CA PRO A 190 10.34 -6.76 22.25
C PRO A 190 11.16 -5.46 22.17
N THR A 191 12.04 -5.24 23.14
CA THR A 191 13.00 -4.13 23.10
C THR A 191 14.05 -4.43 22.03
N TYR A 192 14.26 -3.49 21.10
CA TYR A 192 15.29 -3.67 20.09
C TYR A 192 16.65 -3.49 20.76
N GLN A 193 17.47 -4.54 20.69
CA GLN A 193 18.86 -4.54 21.14
C GLN A 193 19.76 -4.75 19.93
N LEU A 194 20.96 -4.17 19.97
CA LEU A 194 21.98 -4.47 18.98
C LEU A 194 22.28 -5.98 18.98
N PRO A 195 22.49 -6.59 17.80
CA PRO A 195 23.00 -7.96 17.75
C PRO A 195 24.32 -7.98 18.53
N LYS A 196 24.41 -8.86 19.54
CA LYS A 196 25.67 -9.12 20.21
C LYS A 196 26.54 -9.85 19.18
N ASN A 197 27.63 -9.20 18.75
CA ASN A 197 28.70 -9.86 18.00
C ASN A 197 29.15 -11.13 18.73
#